data_AF-A0A1F9ACL7-F1
#
_entry.id   AF-A0A1F9ACL7-F1
#
_cell.length_a   1.000
_cell.length_b   1.000
_cell.length_c   1.000
_cell.angle_alpha   90.00
_cell.angle_beta   90.00
_cell.angle_gamma   90.00
#
_symmetry.space_group_name_H-M   'P 1'
#
loop_
_entity.id
_entity.type
_entity.pdbx_description
1 polymer ?
#
loop_
_entity_poly.entity_id
_entity_poly.type
_entity_poly.pdbx_seq_one_letter_code
_entity_poly.pdbx_strand_id
1 'polypeptide(L)'
;MYEHRAQPLLSSHLFLHRMLRHGLVALCLIFVSLGIGVIGYHVTEGFSWLDALLNASMILGGMGPVNELHTVVGKLFASGYALFSGVAFLATVGILVAPLAHRLLHRLHLEAGKQ
;
A
#
# COMPACT_ATOMS: atom_id res chain seq x y z
N MET A 1 5.75 -0.71 20.84
CA MET A 1 5.90 0.18 22.02
C MET A 1 6.56 1.46 21.55
N TYR A 2 5.90 2.60 21.75
CA TYR A 2 6.37 3.92 21.32
C TYR A 2 7.27 4.53 22.42
N GLU A 3 8.39 5.13 22.01
CA GLU A 3 9.41 5.68 22.91
C GLU A 3 8.98 7.00 23.55
N HIS A 4 9.47 7.20 24.78
CA HIS A 4 9.18 8.34 25.65
C HIS A 4 9.91 9.62 25.19
N ARG A 5 9.30 10.77 25.45
CA ARG A 5 9.68 12.15 25.05
C ARG A 5 11.12 12.61 25.36
N ALA A 6 11.94 11.81 26.03
CA ALA A 6 13.28 12.18 26.51
C ALA A 6 14.43 11.35 25.90
N GLN A 7 14.16 10.44 24.94
CA GLN A 7 15.22 9.65 24.32
C GLN A 7 15.90 10.41 23.16
N PRO A 8 17.25 10.37 23.06
CA PRO A 8 17.96 10.98 21.94
C PRO A 8 17.46 10.36 20.63
N LEU A 9 17.40 11.16 19.57
CA LEU A 9 16.95 10.73 18.24
C LEU A 9 17.54 9.34 17.92
N LEU A 10 16.65 8.33 17.79
CA LEU A 10 16.99 6.97 17.38
C LEU A 10 18.12 6.97 16.35
N SER A 11 19.18 6.19 16.61
CA SER A 11 20.31 6.08 15.69
C SER A 11 19.80 5.73 14.29
N SER A 12 20.45 6.28 13.26
CA SER A 12 20.02 6.14 11.86
C SER A 12 19.76 4.68 11.47
N HIS A 13 20.47 3.73 12.07
CA HIS A 13 20.32 2.28 11.88
C HIS A 13 19.00 1.71 12.42
N LEU A 14 18.56 2.10 13.62
CA LEU A 14 17.29 1.61 14.18
C LEU A 14 16.08 2.22 13.46
N PHE A 15 16.21 3.47 13.00
CA PHE A 15 15.20 4.08 12.13
C PHE A 15 15.10 3.37 10.78
N LEU A 16 16.23 2.98 10.18
CA LEU A 16 16.24 2.20 8.94
C LEU A 16 15.57 0.83 9.14
N HIS A 17 15.84 0.13 10.23
CA HIS A 17 15.17 -1.13 10.55
C HIS A 17 13.64 -0.97 10.71
N ARG A 18 13.19 0.14 11.32
CA ARG A 18 11.76 0.47 11.42
C ARG A 18 11.16 0.70 10.04
N MET A 19 11.84 1.46 9.19
CA MET A 19 11.43 1.71 7.81
C MET A 19 11.35 0.42 7.00
N LEU A 20 12.34 -0.47 7.13
CA LEU A 20 12.35 -1.78 6.48
C LEU A 20 11.15 -2.63 6.92
N ARG A 21 10.80 -2.63 8.21
CA ARG A 21 9.62 -3.37 8.69
C ARG A 21 8.32 -2.81 8.13
N HIS A 22 8.15 -1.49 8.10
CA HIS A 22 6.98 -0.87 7.47
C HIS A 22 6.93 -1.14 5.96
N GLY A 23 8.09 -1.07 5.29
CA GLY A 23 8.24 -1.41 3.88
C GLY A 23 7.86 -2.85 3.59
N LEU A 24 8.27 -3.81 4.42
CA LEU A 24 7.92 -5.22 4.25
C LEU A 24 6.42 -5.47 4.45
N VAL A 25 5.79 -4.81 5.42
CA VAL A 25 4.33 -4.87 5.61
C VAL A 25 3.59 -4.28 4.40
N ALA A 26 4.02 -3.12 3.91
CA ALA A 26 3.46 -2.49 2.72
C ALA A 26 3.62 -3.39 1.48
N LEU A 27 4.79 -4.00 1.31
CA LEU A 27 5.08 -4.91 0.21
C LEU A 27 4.18 -6.16 0.27
N CYS A 28 4.01 -6.73 1.46
CA CYS A 28 3.11 -7.86 1.67
C CYS A 28 1.66 -7.50 1.31
N LEU A 29 1.19 -6.33 1.75
CA LEU A 29 -0.14 -5.83 1.41
C LEU A 29 -0.33 -5.68 -0.10
N ILE A 30 0.66 -5.12 -0.81
CA ILE A 30 0.65 -5.00 -2.28
C ILE A 30 0.56 -6.38 -2.93
N PHE A 31 1.44 -7.33 -2.57
CA PHE A 31 1.46 -8.65 -3.20
C PHE A 31 0.18 -9.44 -2.97
N VAL A 32 -0.37 -9.40 -1.75
CA VAL A 32 -1.66 -10.05 -1.45
C VAL A 32 -2.78 -9.41 -2.26
N SER A 33 -2.85 -8.07 -2.28
CA SER A 33 -3.87 -7.34 -3.05
C SER A 33 -3.77 -7.66 -4.54
N LEU A 34 -2.55 -7.66 -5.09
CA LEU A 34 -2.29 -7.97 -6.47
C LEU A 34 -2.66 -9.42 -6.80
N GLY A 35 -2.31 -10.37 -5.92
CA GLY A 35 -2.66 -11.78 -6.08
C GLY A 35 -4.17 -12.01 -6.15
N ILE A 36 -4.94 -11.32 -5.30
CA ILE A 36 -6.42 -11.34 -5.35
C ILE A 36 -6.90 -10.85 -6.72
N GLY A 37 -6.35 -9.75 -7.21
CA GLY A 37 -6.66 -9.19 -8.53
C GLY A 37 -6.35 -10.16 -9.68
N VAL A 38 -5.14 -10.72 -9.71
CA VAL A 38 -4.68 -11.63 -10.77
C VAL A 38 -5.57 -12.87 -10.83
N ILE A 39 -5.81 -13.51 -9.69
CA ILE A 39 -6.65 -14.72 -9.62
C ILE A 39 -8.08 -14.36 -10.02
N GLY A 40 -8.62 -13.24 -9.53
CA GLY A 40 -9.98 -12.82 -9.85
C GLY A 40 -10.18 -12.53 -11.33
N TYR A 41 -9.26 -11.82 -11.99
CA TYR A 41 -9.35 -11.58 -13.45
C TYR A 41 -9.16 -12.85 -14.27
N HIS A 42 -8.24 -13.73 -13.87
CA HIS A 42 -8.05 -15.01 -14.54
C HIS A 42 -9.31 -15.88 -14.48
N VAL A 43 -10.00 -15.92 -13.33
CA VAL A 43 -11.20 -16.74 -13.14
C VAL A 43 -12.47 -16.11 -13.71
N THR A 44 -12.64 -14.79 -13.58
CA THR A 44 -13.90 -14.12 -13.95
C THR A 44 -13.96 -13.68 -15.42
N GLU A 45 -12.83 -13.25 -15.99
CA GLU A 45 -12.75 -12.80 -17.39
C GLU A 45 -11.97 -13.78 -18.29
N GLY A 46 -11.32 -14.81 -17.71
CA GLY A 46 -10.52 -15.75 -18.50
C GLY A 46 -9.24 -15.16 -19.08
N PHE A 47 -8.79 -14.01 -18.57
CA PHE A 47 -7.56 -13.36 -19.01
C PHE A 47 -6.34 -14.26 -18.83
N SER A 48 -5.34 -14.16 -19.71
CA SER A 48 -4.06 -14.85 -19.47
C SER A 48 -3.44 -14.38 -18.15
N TRP A 49 -2.54 -15.16 -17.54
CA TRP A 49 -1.89 -14.75 -16.29
C TRP A 49 -1.19 -13.39 -16.40
N LEU A 50 -0.60 -13.10 -17.55
CA LEU A 50 0.09 -11.84 -17.81
C LEU A 50 -0.90 -10.68 -17.94
N ASP A 51 -2.01 -10.87 -18.65
CA ASP A 51 -3.05 -9.85 -18.80
C ASP A 51 -3.77 -9.62 -17.46
N ALA A 52 -4.05 -10.68 -16.70
CA ALA A 52 -4.63 -10.59 -15.38
C ALA A 52 -3.72 -9.81 -14.42
N LEU A 53 -2.41 -10.07 -14.46
CA LEU A 53 -1.41 -9.32 -13.71
C LEU A 53 -1.39 -7.84 -14.11
N LEU A 54 -1.40 -7.54 -15.41
CA LEU A 54 -1.40 -6.18 -15.93
C LEU A 54 -2.64 -5.41 -15.46
N ASN A 55 -3.83 -5.97 -15.64
CA ASN A 55 -5.09 -5.34 -15.25
C ASN A 55 -5.19 -5.16 -13.73
N ALA A 56 -4.80 -6.18 -12.96
CA ALA A 56 -4.79 -6.09 -11.51
C ALA A 56 -3.81 -5.02 -11.00
N SER A 57 -2.64 -4.89 -11.63
CA SER A 57 -1.63 -3.87 -11.30
C SER A 57 -2.11 -2.47 -11.63
N MET A 58 -2.77 -2.30 -12.77
CA MET A 58 -3.28 -1.00 -13.21
C MET A 58 -4.35 -0.46 -12.25
N ILE A 59 -5.30 -1.31 -11.85
CA ILE A 59 -6.32 -0.95 -10.86
C ILE A 59 -5.75 -0.74 -9.46
N LEU A 60 -4.80 -1.58 -9.04
CA LEU A 60 -4.10 -1.38 -7.77
C LEU A 60 -3.32 -0.04 -7.75
N GLY A 61 -2.81 0.38 -8.90
CA GLY A 61 -2.19 1.69 -9.10
C GLY A 61 -3.17 2.85 -9.29
N GLY A 62 -4.48 2.61 -9.25
CA GLY A 62 -5.52 3.64 -9.37
C GLY A 62 -5.94 3.98 -10.81
N MET A 63 -5.44 3.25 -11.81
CA MET A 63 -5.86 3.37 -13.21
C MET A 63 -6.96 2.35 -13.55
N GLY A 64 -7.65 2.53 -14.68
CA GLY A 64 -8.62 1.53 -15.14
C GLY A 64 -7.96 0.25 -15.65
N PRO A 65 -8.75 -0.82 -15.89
CA PRO A 65 -8.26 -2.00 -16.62
C PRO A 65 -7.84 -1.60 -18.04
N VAL A 66 -6.82 -2.28 -18.54
CA VAL A 66 -6.28 -2.10 -19.90
C VAL A 66 -7.13 -2.88 -20.91
N ASN A 67 -7.57 -4.07 -20.52
CA ASN A 67 -8.40 -4.93 -21.35
C ASN A 67 -9.88 -4.64 -21.09
N GLU A 68 -10.70 -4.76 -22.13
CA GLU A 68 -12.15 -4.66 -21.99
C GLU A 68 -12.71 -5.82 -21.15
N LEU A 69 -13.68 -5.50 -20.30
CA LEU A 69 -14.40 -6.50 -19.51
C LEU A 69 -15.64 -6.95 -20.27
N HIS A 70 -15.71 -8.24 -20.57
CA HIS A 70 -16.77 -8.83 -21.38
C HIS A 70 -17.85 -9.50 -20.54
N THR A 71 -17.52 -9.99 -19.34
CA THR A 71 -18.46 -10.76 -18.52
C THR A 71 -19.15 -9.89 -17.46
N VAL A 72 -20.38 -10.26 -17.09
CA VAL A 72 -21.10 -9.58 -16.00
C VAL A 72 -20.37 -9.78 -14.66
N VAL A 73 -19.88 -10.99 -14.41
CA VAL A 73 -19.18 -11.34 -13.17
C VAL A 73 -17.85 -10.60 -13.05
N GLY A 74 -17.09 -10.49 -14.14
CA GLY A 74 -15.83 -9.75 -14.15
C GLY A 74 -16.01 -8.24 -14.01
N LYS A 75 -17.10 -7.66 -14.54
CA LYS A 75 -17.47 -6.25 -14.24
C LYS A 75 -17.79 -6.01 -12.77
N LEU A 76 -18.54 -6.93 -12.15
CA LEU A 76 -18.83 -6.86 -10.71
C LEU A 76 -17.55 -7.03 -9.87
N PHE A 77 -16.71 -8.00 -10.24
CA PHE A 77 -15.41 -8.20 -9.62
C PHE A 77 -14.54 -6.96 -9.73
N ALA A 78 -14.36 -6.42 -10.93
CA ALA A 78 -13.56 -5.23 -11.18
C ALA A 78 -14.04 -4.02 -10.37
N SER A 79 -15.35 -3.86 -10.21
CA SER A 79 -15.94 -2.78 -9.41
C SER A 79 -15.59 -2.92 -7.92
N GLY A 80 -15.75 -4.11 -7.35
CA GLY A 80 -15.36 -4.39 -5.96
C GLY A 80 -13.85 -4.29 -5.75
N TYR A 81 -13.08 -4.86 -6.68
CA TYR A 81 -11.63 -4.84 -6.65
C TYR A 81 -11.06 -3.43 -6.78
N ALA A 82 -11.68 -2.54 -7.56
CA ALA A 82 -11.27 -1.14 -7.66
C ALA A 82 -11.46 -0.37 -6.35
N LEU A 83 -12.59 -0.55 -5.67
CA LEU A 83 -12.84 0.05 -4.36
C LEU A 83 -11.83 -0.46 -3.31
N PHE A 84 -11.64 -1.78 -3.26
CA PHE A 84 -10.65 -2.40 -2.38
C PHE A 84 -9.23 -1.88 -2.68
N SER A 85 -8.85 -1.85 -3.95
CA SER A 85 -7.54 -1.40 -4.42
C SER A 85 -7.26 0.04 -4.05
N GLY A 86 -8.24 0.94 -4.17
CA GLY A 86 -8.11 2.32 -3.73
C GLY A 86 -7.80 2.43 -2.25
N VAL A 87 -8.51 1.67 -1.40
CA VAL A 87 -8.25 1.63 0.05
C VAL A 87 -6.88 1.01 0.35
N ALA A 88 -6.52 -0.10 -0.32
CA ALA A 88 -5.24 -0.77 -0.15
C ALA A 88 -4.05 0.13 -0.55
N PHE A 89 -4.19 0.90 -1.63
CA PHE A 89 -3.20 1.88 -2.07
C PHE A 89 -3.00 2.99 -1.02
N LEU A 90 -4.09 3.60 -0.55
CA LEU A 90 -4.03 4.62 0.50
C LEU A 90 -3.44 4.07 1.80
N ALA A 91 -3.80 2.85 2.19
CA ALA A 91 -3.23 2.19 3.36
C ALA A 91 -1.73 1.95 3.21
N THR A 92 -1.29 1.51 2.03
CA THR A 92 0.13 1.31 1.71
C THR A 92 0.92 2.62 1.84
N VAL A 93 0.41 3.72 1.27
CA VAL A 93 1.01 5.05 1.41
C VAL A 93 1.05 5.46 2.89
N GLY A 94 -0.04 5.25 3.64
CA GLY A 94 -0.10 5.55 5.07
C GLY A 94 0.95 4.77 5.88
N ILE A 95 1.15 3.48 5.61
CA ILE A 95 2.16 2.64 6.28
C ILE A 95 3.58 3.17 6.03
N LEU A 96 3.87 3.61 4.81
CA LEU A 96 5.18 4.15 4.43
C LEU A 96 5.41 5.56 4.99
N VAL A 97 4.40 6.42 4.96
CA VAL A 97 4.50 7.84 5.35
C VAL A 97 4.44 8.01 6.88
N ALA A 98 3.66 7.20 7.60
CA ALA A 98 3.49 7.30 9.05
C ALA A 98 4.81 7.42 9.85
N PRO A 99 5.85 6.59 9.63
CA PRO A 99 7.11 6.73 10.36
C PRO A 99 7.87 8.04 10.04
N LEU A 100 7.75 8.57 8.81
CA LEU A 100 8.33 9.85 8.44
C LEU A 100 7.58 11.00 9.12
N ALA A 101 6.25 11.01 8.97
CA ALA A 101 5.39 12.04 9.56
C ALA A 101 5.57 12.10 11.09
N HIS A 102 5.60 10.94 11.75
CA HIS A 102 5.85 10.87 13.19
C HIS A 102 7.21 11.45 13.58
N ARG A 103 8.28 11.17 12.81
CA ARG A 103 9.63 11.71 13.07
C ARG A 103 9.70 13.22 12.86
N LEU A 104 9.04 13.75 11.82
CA LEU A 104 8.99 15.18 11.54
C LEU A 104 8.25 15.94 12.63
N LEU A 105 7.07 15.45 13.03
CA LEU A 105 6.28 16.06 14.11
C LEU A 105 7.01 16.02 15.46
N HIS A 106 7.74 14.93 15.74
CA HIS A 106 8.55 14.83 16.95
C HIS A 106 9.73 15.80 16.93
N ARG A 107 10.38 16.05 15.77
CA ARG A 107 11.43 17.07 15.65
C ARG A 107 10.89 18.48 15.87
N LEU A 108 9.75 18.82 15.26
CA LEU A 108 9.14 20.14 15.40
C LEU A 108 8.73 20.44 16.85
N HIS A 109 8.17 19.46 17.58
CA HIS A 109 7.84 19.64 19.00
C HIS A 109 9.08 19.83 19.89
N LEU A 110 10.20 19.18 19.56
CA LEU A 110 11.45 19.36 20.30
C LEU A 110 12.09 20.74 20.06
N GLU A 111 11.87 21.34 18.89
CA GLU A 111 12.32 22.69 18.57
C GLU A 111 11.44 23.76 19.23
N ALA A 112 10.12 23.54 19.28
CA ALA A 112 9.17 24.46 19.91
C ALA A 112 9.34 24.56 21.44
N GLY A 113 9.81 23.51 22.11
CA GLY A 113 10.06 23.51 23.57
C GLY A 113 11.43 24.09 23.99
N LYS A 114 12.22 24.62 23.05
CA LYS A 114 13.54 25.24 23.30
C LYS A 114 13.52 26.78 23.28
N GLN A 115 12.34 27.39 23.27
CA GLN A 115 12.15 28.83 23.52
C GLN A 115 11.73 29.03 24.97
#